data_AF-A0A357M1A9-F1
#
_entry.id   AF-A0A357M1A9-F1
#
_cell.length_a   1.000
_cell.length_b   1.000
_cell.length_c   1.000
_cell.angle_alpha   90.00
_cell.angle_beta   90.00
_cell.angle_gamma   90.00
#
_symmetry.space_group_name_H-M   'P 1'
#
loop_
_entity.id
_entity.type
_entity.pdbx_description
1 polymer ?
#
loop_
_entity_poly.entity_id
_entity_poly.type
_entity_poly.pdbx_seq_one_letter_code
_entity_poly.pdbx_strand_id
1 'polypeptide(L)'
;FRGLWEYRFLHRDLETLLLADPQLHEDYRNFYRYCLGQAQSILMALDQAGIIRADREACEDLALNAWIMITSWFSFLHCTQPLTTASGVSESMLEGGIYQVLSLGKPYLTETYREAALALIAEVTTRPDWLDGRMS
;
A
#
# COMPACT_ATOMS: atom_id res chain seq x y z
N PHE A 1 2.98 -6.66 4.91
CA PHE A 1 3.96 -5.61 5.27
C PHE A 1 5.27 -6.14 5.87
N ARG A 2 5.28 -7.24 6.64
CA ARG A 2 6.55 -7.85 7.12
C ARG A 2 7.56 -8.15 6.00
N GLY A 3 7.13 -8.69 4.86
CA GLY A 3 8.01 -8.90 3.70
C GLY A 3 8.57 -7.61 3.08
N LEU A 4 7.74 -6.56 2.94
CA LEU A 4 8.19 -5.23 2.49
C LEU A 4 9.25 -4.64 3.42
N TRP A 5 9.14 -4.90 4.72
CA TRP A 5 10.10 -4.47 5.73
C TRP A 5 11.40 -5.29 5.72
N GLU A 6 11.30 -6.62 5.65
CA GLU A 6 12.44 -7.53 5.61
C GLU A 6 13.28 -7.33 4.34
N TYR A 7 12.64 -7.03 3.21
CA TYR A 7 13.28 -6.77 1.92
C TYR A 7 13.29 -5.28 1.53
N ARG A 8 13.21 -4.36 2.50
CA ARG A 8 13.17 -2.90 2.25
C ARG A 8 14.35 -2.37 1.43
N PHE A 9 15.51 -3.05 1.48
CA PHE A 9 16.67 -2.72 0.66
C PHE A 9 16.37 -2.84 -0.84
N LEU A 10 15.59 -3.86 -1.23
CA LEU A 10 15.22 -4.10 -2.61
C LEU A 10 14.35 -2.95 -3.12
N HIS A 11 13.41 -2.47 -2.31
CA HIS A 11 12.50 -1.39 -2.70
C HIS A 11 13.15 -0.01 -2.75
N ARG A 12 14.19 0.23 -1.93
CA ARG A 12 14.93 1.50 -1.92
C ARG A 12 15.82 1.65 -3.16
N ASP A 13 16.51 0.59 -3.55
CA ASP A 13 17.52 0.62 -4.61
C ASP A 13 17.04 -0.12 -5.88
N LEU A 14 15.73 -0.33 -5.98
CA LEU A 14 15.11 -1.19 -7.00
C LEU A 14 15.51 -0.79 -8.41
N GLU A 15 15.42 0.50 -8.74
CA GLU A 15 15.75 1.01 -10.07
C GLU A 15 17.19 0.64 -10.48
N THR A 16 18.15 0.89 -9.59
CA THR A 16 19.56 0.55 -9.80
C THR A 16 19.77 -0.96 -9.96
N LEU A 17 19.09 -1.77 -9.15
CA LEU A 17 19.18 -3.23 -9.21
C LEU A 17 18.60 -3.79 -10.52
N LEU A 18 17.46 -3.29 -10.97
CA LEU A 18 16.81 -3.73 -12.21
C LEU A 18 17.59 -3.27 -13.45
N LEU A 19 18.27 -2.11 -13.39
CA LEU A 19 19.16 -1.66 -14.48
C LEU A 19 20.43 -2.51 -14.57
N ALA A 20 20.91 -3.04 -13.45
CA ALA A 20 22.14 -3.84 -13.41
C ALA A 20 21.94 -5.30 -13.87
N ASP A 21 20.72 -5.85 -13.75
CA ASP A 21 20.42 -7.25 -14.07
C ASP A 21 19.11 -7.39 -14.88
N PRO A 22 19.21 -7.63 -16.20
CA PRO A 22 18.04 -7.82 -17.06
C PRO A 22 17.16 -9.02 -16.70
N GLN A 23 17.74 -10.11 -16.16
CA GLN A 23 16.99 -11.28 -15.76
C GLN A 23 16.14 -10.98 -14.53
N LEU A 24 16.76 -10.32 -13.53
CA LEU A 24 16.04 -9.81 -12.36
C LEU A 24 14.91 -8.86 -12.75
N HIS A 25 15.14 -8.02 -13.76
CA HIS A 25 14.11 -7.13 -14.28
C HIS A 25 12.91 -7.88 -14.86
N GLU A 26 13.13 -8.93 -15.66
CA GLU A 26 12.05 -9.75 -16.18
C GLU A 26 11.30 -10.50 -15.07
N ASP A 27 12.02 -11.07 -14.11
CA ASP A 27 11.44 -11.78 -12.96
C ASP A 27 10.58 -10.83 -12.11
N TYR A 28 11.08 -9.62 -11.85
CA TYR A 28 10.34 -8.59 -11.11
C TYR A 28 9.08 -8.15 -11.87
N ARG A 29 9.15 -8.00 -13.20
CA ARG A 29 7.98 -7.67 -14.03
C ARG A 29 6.90 -8.75 -13.96
N ASN A 30 7.30 -10.02 -13.97
CA ASN A 30 6.36 -11.14 -13.82
C ASN A 30 5.73 -11.17 -12.43
N PHE A 31 6.53 -10.94 -11.39
CA PHE A 31 6.05 -10.83 -10.02
C PHE A 31 5.06 -9.67 -9.85
N TYR A 32 5.38 -8.48 -10.38
CA TYR A 32 4.49 -7.32 -10.39
C TYR A 32 3.14 -7.64 -11.02
N ARG A 33 3.15 -8.21 -12.25
CA ARG A 33 1.92 -8.56 -12.97
C ARG A 33 1.08 -9.56 -12.21
N TYR A 34 1.71 -10.55 -11.57
CA TYR A 34 1.03 -11.52 -10.74
C TYR A 34 0.36 -10.84 -9.53
N CYS A 35 1.10 -10.06 -8.75
CA CYS A 35 0.57 -9.35 -7.58
C CYS A 35 -0.57 -8.39 -7.94
N LEU A 36 -0.42 -7.65 -9.04
CA LEU A 36 -1.45 -6.73 -9.53
C LEU A 36 -2.73 -7.49 -9.91
N GLY A 37 -2.61 -8.59 -10.66
CA GLY A 37 -3.75 -9.41 -11.04
C GLY A 37 -4.48 -10.04 -9.85
N GLN A 38 -3.74 -10.44 -8.80
CA GLN A 38 -4.34 -10.92 -7.55
C GLN A 38 -5.11 -9.82 -6.82
N ALA A 39 -4.54 -8.61 -6.72
CA ALA A 39 -5.22 -7.48 -6.09
C ALA A 39 -6.50 -7.08 -6.84
N GLN A 40 -6.45 -7.04 -8.18
CA GLN A 40 -7.63 -6.80 -9.02
C GLN A 40 -8.71 -7.87 -8.80
N SER A 41 -8.33 -9.14 -8.75
CA SER A 41 -9.26 -10.25 -8.51
C SER A 41 -9.95 -10.15 -7.15
N ILE A 42 -9.22 -9.72 -6.12
CA ILE A 42 -9.79 -9.47 -4.78
C ILE A 42 -10.81 -8.34 -4.83
N LEU A 43 -10.47 -7.20 -5.45
CA LEU A 43 -11.40 -6.06 -5.57
C LEU A 43 -12.66 -6.43 -6.34
N MET A 44 -12.52 -7.15 -7.45
CA MET A 44 -13.67 -7.64 -8.24
C MET A 44 -14.55 -8.61 -7.42
N ALA A 45 -13.95 -9.47 -6.60
CA ALA A 45 -14.71 -10.36 -5.73
C ALA A 45 -15.48 -9.59 -4.63
N LEU A 46 -14.90 -8.50 -4.10
CA LEU A 46 -15.58 -7.61 -3.15
C LEU A 46 -16.76 -6.88 -3.80
N ASP A 47 -16.64 -6.46 -5.06
CA ASP A 47 -17.72 -5.84 -5.83
C ASP A 47 -18.86 -6.86 -6.07
N GLN A 48 -18.52 -8.08 -6.51
CA GLN A 48 -19.48 -9.18 -6.70
C GLN A 48 -20.21 -9.56 -5.40
N ALA A 49 -19.54 -9.46 -4.26
CA ALA A 49 -20.14 -9.68 -2.94
C ALA A 49 -20.98 -8.49 -2.45
N GLY A 50 -20.98 -7.36 -3.16
CA GLY A 50 -21.67 -6.14 -2.78
C GLY A 50 -21.03 -5.38 -1.61
N ILE A 51 -19.78 -5.71 -1.25
CA ILE A 51 -19.04 -5.05 -0.16
C ILE A 51 -18.53 -3.69 -0.61
N ILE A 52 -18.02 -3.63 -1.84
CA ILE A 52 -17.70 -2.38 -2.53
C ILE A 52 -18.59 -2.21 -3.75
N ARG A 53 -18.63 -0.99 -4.28
CA ARG A 53 -19.20 -0.67 -5.58
C ARG A 53 -18.13 -0.01 -6.42
N ALA A 54 -17.38 -0.81 -7.15
CA ALA A 54 -16.28 -0.39 -8.01
C ALA A 54 -16.36 -1.19 -9.30
N ASP A 55 -16.54 -0.50 -10.43
CA ASP A 55 -16.50 -1.19 -11.71
C ASP A 55 -15.10 -1.74 -12.00
N ARG A 56 -14.97 -2.44 -13.12
CA ARG A 56 -13.71 -3.09 -13.50
C ARG A 56 -12.56 -2.11 -13.61
N GLU A 57 -12.79 -0.95 -14.21
CA GLU A 57 -11.78 0.09 -14.39
C GLU A 57 -11.34 0.64 -13.03
N ALA A 58 -12.29 0.95 -12.14
CA ALA A 58 -11.98 1.38 -10.78
C ALA A 58 -11.20 0.31 -9.99
N CYS A 59 -11.51 -0.98 -10.17
CA CYS A 59 -10.74 -2.07 -9.54
C CYS A 59 -9.31 -2.15 -10.07
N GLU A 60 -9.11 -1.98 -11.38
CA GLU A 60 -7.79 -1.96 -12.02
C GLU A 60 -6.95 -0.78 -11.52
N ASP A 61 -7.54 0.41 -11.45
CA ASP A 61 -6.91 1.63 -10.95
C ASP A 61 -6.57 1.55 -9.46
N LEU A 62 -7.51 1.06 -8.63
CA LEU A 62 -7.28 0.89 -7.19
C LEU A 62 -6.12 -0.06 -6.92
N ALA A 63 -6.03 -1.17 -7.63
CA ALA A 63 -4.93 -2.12 -7.48
C ALA A 63 -3.58 -1.48 -7.85
N LEU A 64 -3.52 -0.72 -8.95
CA LEU A 64 -2.31 -0.03 -9.37
C LEU A 64 -1.89 1.06 -8.37
N ASN A 65 -2.84 1.87 -7.91
CA ASN A 65 -2.61 2.92 -6.92
C ASN A 65 -2.09 2.33 -5.60
N ALA A 66 -2.69 1.22 -5.14
CA ALA A 66 -2.22 0.50 -3.96
C ALA A 66 -0.78 0.00 -4.13
N TRP A 67 -0.45 -0.56 -5.30
CA TRP A 67 0.91 -1.01 -5.60
C TRP A 67 1.93 0.13 -5.55
N ILE A 68 1.66 1.24 -6.24
CA ILE A 68 2.53 2.42 -6.27
C ILE A 68 2.76 2.95 -4.86
N MET A 69 1.70 3.03 -4.05
CA MET A 69 1.82 3.48 -2.66
C MET A 69 2.68 2.53 -1.83
N ILE A 70 2.48 1.22 -1.96
CA ILE A 70 3.27 0.20 -1.26
C ILE A 70 4.76 0.32 -1.61
N THR A 71 5.08 0.44 -2.89
CA THR A 71 6.49 0.49 -3.35
C THR A 71 7.15 1.83 -3.06
N SER A 72 6.38 2.93 -3.05
CA SER A 72 6.90 4.28 -2.86
C SER A 72 6.91 4.72 -1.38
N TRP A 73 6.26 3.97 -0.50
CA TRP A 73 6.08 4.34 0.91
C TRP A 73 7.39 4.61 1.64
N PHE A 74 8.39 3.75 1.45
CA PHE A 74 9.69 3.92 2.09
C PHE A 74 10.40 5.16 1.59
N SER A 75 10.42 5.39 0.28
CA SER A 75 11.04 6.59 -0.32
C SER A 75 10.37 7.86 0.18
N PHE A 76 9.03 7.86 0.27
CA PHE A 76 8.27 8.95 0.87
C PHE A 76 8.72 9.23 2.31
N LEU A 77 8.74 8.22 3.19
CA LEU A 77 9.15 8.40 4.58
C LEU A 77 10.59 8.93 4.70
N HIS A 78 11.52 8.48 3.85
CA HIS A 78 12.90 8.99 3.87
C HIS A 78 12.99 10.47 3.48
N CYS A 79 12.15 10.91 2.53
CA CYS A 79 12.17 12.30 2.06
C CYS A 79 11.42 13.27 2.98
N THR A 80 10.43 12.80 3.76
CA THR A 80 9.58 13.66 4.58
C THR A 80 9.95 13.67 6.07
N GLN A 81 10.74 12.72 6.55
CA GLN A 81 11.20 12.69 7.94
C GLN A 81 12.37 13.68 8.15
N PRO A 82 12.39 14.44 9.26
CA PRO A 82 13.53 15.26 9.63
C PRO A 82 14.79 14.40 9.77
N LEU A 83 15.92 14.84 9.20
CA LEU A 83 17.24 14.17 9.31
C LEU A 83 17.74 14.01 10.76
N THR A 84 17.04 14.59 11.74
CA THR A 84 17.40 14.67 13.15
C THR A 84 16.91 13.50 14.00
N THR A 85 16.01 12.64 13.50
CA THR A 85 15.68 11.39 14.19
C THR A 85 16.81 10.39 13.96
N ALA A 86 17.70 10.29 14.96
CA ALA A 86 18.81 9.32 14.97
C ALA A 86 18.36 7.84 14.89
N SER A 87 17.04 7.60 14.92
CA SER A 87 16.40 6.32 14.59
C SER A 87 15.63 6.53 13.30
N GLY A 88 16.00 5.81 12.23
CA GLY A 88 15.36 5.92 10.92
C GLY A 88 13.87 5.54 10.90
N VAL A 89 13.36 5.11 9.74
CA VAL A 89 11.97 4.64 9.59
C VAL A 89 11.60 3.65 10.70
N SER A 90 10.59 3.96 11.52
CA SER A 90 10.08 3.07 12.57
C SER A 90 8.99 2.15 12.05
N GLU A 91 8.74 1.04 12.75
CA GLU A 91 7.66 0.09 12.41
C GLU A 91 6.27 0.77 12.44
N SER A 92 6.05 1.71 13.36
CA SER A 92 4.82 2.53 13.41
C SER A 92 4.61 3.43 12.18
N MET A 93 5.69 3.83 11.49
CA MET A 93 5.55 4.55 10.22
C MET A 93 5.14 3.61 9.07
N LEU A 94 5.38 2.29 9.18
CA LEU A 94 4.89 1.31 8.21
C LEU A 94 3.39 1.11 8.32
N GLU A 95 2.85 1.14 9.54
CA GLU A 95 1.41 1.06 9.80
C GLU A 95 0.65 2.16 9.05
N GLY A 96 1.26 3.35 8.92
CA GLY A 96 0.70 4.41 8.09
C GLY A 96 0.54 4.06 6.62
N GLY A 97 1.43 3.24 6.06
CA GLY A 97 1.31 2.78 4.68
C GLY A 97 0.13 1.83 4.51
N ILE A 98 -0.10 0.98 5.51
CA ILE A 98 -1.27 0.09 5.58
C ILE A 98 -2.56 0.91 5.63
N TYR A 99 -2.61 1.88 6.54
CA TYR A 99 -3.75 2.78 6.66
C TYR A 99 -4.06 3.47 5.34
N GLN A 100 -3.04 4.02 4.68
CA GLN A 100 -3.20 4.75 3.43
C GLN A 100 -3.69 3.84 2.30
N VAL A 101 -3.15 2.62 2.15
CA VAL A 101 -3.62 1.64 1.16
C VAL A 101 -5.09 1.27 1.41
N LEU A 102 -5.48 0.98 2.65
CA LEU A 102 -6.87 0.67 2.99
C LEU A 102 -7.79 1.89 2.80
N SER A 103 -7.27 3.10 2.97
CA SER A 103 -8.05 4.33 2.79
C SER A 103 -8.52 4.52 1.33
N LEU A 104 -7.77 4.01 0.35
CA LEU A 104 -8.15 4.07 -1.08
C LEU A 104 -9.51 3.39 -1.34
N GLY A 105 -9.83 2.31 -0.62
CA GLY A 105 -11.06 1.55 -0.78
C GLY A 105 -12.27 2.15 -0.07
N LYS A 106 -12.08 3.03 0.93
CA LYS A 106 -13.17 3.58 1.76
C LYS A 106 -14.28 4.29 0.96
N PRO A 107 -13.99 5.09 -0.08
CA PRO A 107 -15.03 5.73 -0.89
C PRO A 107 -15.95 4.73 -1.60
N TYR A 108 -15.46 3.53 -1.89
CA TYR A 108 -16.18 2.50 -2.64
C TYR A 108 -17.04 1.59 -1.75
N LEU A 109 -16.92 1.68 -0.43
CA LEU A 109 -17.72 0.87 0.50
C LEU A 109 -19.21 1.14 0.31
N THR A 110 -19.97 0.06 0.14
CA THR A 110 -21.44 0.14 0.09
C THR A 110 -22.00 0.44 1.46
N GLU A 111 -23.17 1.07 1.52
CA GLU A 111 -23.79 1.48 2.78
C GLU A 111 -24.01 0.29 3.73
N THR A 112 -24.37 -0.88 3.18
CA THR A 112 -24.62 -2.11 3.94
C THR A 112 -23.40 -2.58 4.74
N TYR A 113 -22.20 -2.45 4.18
CA TYR A 113 -20.98 -2.99 4.78
C TYR A 113 -20.04 -1.90 5.33
N ARG A 114 -20.36 -0.62 5.09
CA ARG A 114 -19.50 0.52 5.46
C ARG A 114 -19.10 0.49 6.94
N GLU A 115 -20.04 0.34 7.85
CA GLU A 115 -19.75 0.35 9.29
C GLU A 115 -18.84 -0.82 9.70
N ALA A 116 -19.21 -2.05 9.31
CA ALA A 116 -18.43 -3.24 9.63
C ALA A 116 -17.03 -3.20 9.02
N ALA A 117 -16.89 -2.76 7.77
CA ALA A 117 -15.60 -2.63 7.10
C ALA A 117 -14.72 -1.57 7.77
N LEU A 118 -15.28 -0.42 8.18
CA LEU A 118 -14.53 0.61 8.90
C LEU A 118 -14.09 0.14 10.29
N ALA A 119 -14.92 -0.64 10.99
CA ALA A 119 -14.55 -1.25 12.27
C ALA A 119 -13.36 -2.21 12.10
N LEU A 120 -13.41 -3.10 11.11
CA LEU A 120 -12.29 -4.00 10.79
C LEU A 120 -11.02 -3.25 10.41
N ILE A 121 -11.12 -2.19 9.61
CA ILE A 121 -9.96 -1.36 9.27
C ILE A 121 -9.35 -0.75 10.53
N ALA A 122 -10.18 -0.28 11.47
CA ALA A 122 -9.72 0.33 12.72
C ALA A 122 -9.04 -0.69 13.67
N GLU A 123 -9.42 -1.97 13.62
CA GLU A 123 -8.74 -3.05 14.35
C GLU A 123 -7.35 -3.35 13.79
N VAL A 124 -7.17 -3.22 12.47
CA VAL A 124 -5.92 -3.52 11.78
C VAL A 124 -4.94 -2.35 11.81
N THR A 125 -5.45 -1.12 11.70
CA THR A 125 -4.61 0.07 11.61
C THR A 125 -5.38 1.32 12.01
N THR A 126 -4.70 2.22 12.72
CA THR A 126 -5.21 3.54 13.05
C THR A 126 -4.65 4.57 12.08
N ARG A 127 -5.34 5.71 11.97
CA ARG A 127 -4.77 6.86 11.25
C ARG A 127 -3.53 7.32 12.01
N PRO A 128 -2.35 7.35 11.41
CA PRO A 128 -1.14 7.80 12.09
C PRO A 128 -1.21 9.27 12.52
N ASP A 129 -0.76 9.58 13.74
CA ASP A 129 -0.80 10.93 14.30
C ASP A 129 -0.01 11.97 13.48
N TRP A 130 1.08 11.54 12.85
CA TRP A 130 1.92 12.40 12.03
C TRP A 130 1.23 12.83 10.71
N LEU A 131 0.16 12.15 10.28
CA LEU A 131 -0.68 12.60 9.15
C LEU A 131 -1.64 13.74 9.53
N ASP A 132 -1.88 13.97 10.82
CA ASP A 132 -2.79 15.01 11.31
C ASP A 132 -2.07 16.35 11.55
N GLY A 133 -0.81 16.47 11.12
CA GLY A 133 -0.01 17.68 11.27
C GLY A 133 0.39 18.00 12.72
N ARG A 134 0.13 17.09 13.68
CA ARG A 134 0.53 17.24 15.09
C ARG A 134 1.89 16.59 15.30
N MET A 135 2.93 17.25 14.85
CA MET A 135 4.30 16.96 15.27
C MET A 135 4.66 17.97 16.36
N SER A 136 4.40 17.62 17.63
CA SER A 136 5.06 18.26 18.77
C SER A 136 6.34 17.53 19.10
#